data_AF-A0A7X6Y837-F1
#
_entry.id   AF-A0A7X6Y837-F1
#
_cell.length_a   1.000
_cell.length_b   1.000
_cell.length_c   1.000
_cell.angle_alpha   90.00
_cell.angle_beta   90.00
_cell.angle_gamma   90.00
#
_symmetry.space_group_name_H-M   'P 1'
#
loop_
_entity.id
_entity.type
_entity.pdbx_description
1 polymer ?
#
loop_
_entity_poly.entity_id
_entity_poly.type
_entity_poly.pdbx_seq_one_letter_code
_entity_poly.pdbx_strand_id
1 'polypeptide(L)'
;MLAIKKRNAMRLLYQLTALFLIMLLLVSCGGGAPSDKDKPGGEKKPEVTAQQGEQQDANPEQQQEKVSNVSGSPSTPGQSFGAYVEAKGELISILTDALATNPGTELDSMSFLGIAMVDIALVPASSFGLGQDAAASALGFLGAKDVEYSESGNQYSIKYRNAEGKQYELLGEYDKAADALKCISKMDGKETLIYEYRRTSFGYVGQIYTIGEDDSAHVYQLAIRGNDGAVGFSKVSAAPPALTGKETMDFPKQCKEWYAIEGNKVTGITSDGREISFVYTPSEDSE
;
A
#
# COMPACT_ATOMS: atom_id res chain seq x y z
N MET A 1 -31.47 1.27 35.50
CA MET A 1 -31.26 1.85 34.15
C MET A 1 -30.04 1.29 33.39
N LEU A 2 -28.94 0.89 34.05
CA LEU A 2 -27.74 0.36 33.37
C LEU A 2 -27.92 -1.01 32.66
N ALA A 3 -28.78 -1.89 33.17
CA ALA A 3 -28.99 -3.22 32.56
C ALA A 3 -29.75 -3.17 31.22
N ILE A 4 -30.61 -2.16 31.03
CA ILE A 4 -31.43 -2.01 29.81
C ILE A 4 -30.57 -1.51 28.64
N LYS A 5 -29.61 -0.62 28.92
CA LYS A 5 -28.70 -0.05 27.91
C LYS A 5 -27.77 -1.11 27.31
N LYS A 6 -27.29 -2.05 28.13
CA LYS A 6 -26.39 -3.14 27.71
C LYS A 6 -27.09 -4.17 26.82
N ARG A 7 -28.35 -4.48 27.12
CA ARG A 7 -29.17 -5.44 26.35
C ARG A 7 -29.54 -4.91 24.96
N ASN A 8 -29.76 -3.60 24.83
CA ASN A 8 -30.02 -2.97 23.53
C ASN A 8 -28.75 -2.85 22.68
N ALA A 9 -27.60 -2.50 23.28
CA ALA A 9 -26.32 -2.45 22.57
C ALA A 9 -25.87 -3.82 22.05
N MET A 10 -26.08 -4.88 22.85
CA MET A 10 -25.74 -6.24 22.45
C MET A 10 -26.67 -6.74 21.33
N ARG A 11 -27.96 -6.37 21.35
CA ARG A 11 -28.91 -6.68 20.27
C ARG A 11 -28.55 -5.95 18.97
N LEU A 12 -28.09 -4.69 19.07
CA LEU A 12 -27.65 -3.88 17.94
C LEU A 12 -26.35 -4.43 17.33
N LEU A 13 -25.43 -4.91 18.18
CA LEU A 13 -24.21 -5.59 17.76
C LEU A 13 -24.55 -6.86 16.98
N TYR A 14 -25.39 -7.75 17.51
CA TYR A 14 -25.81 -8.97 16.82
C TYR A 14 -26.53 -8.69 15.49
N GLN A 15 -27.33 -7.62 15.41
CA GLN A 15 -28.00 -7.22 14.17
C GLN A 15 -27.00 -6.74 13.10
N LEU A 16 -25.97 -5.97 13.51
CA LEU A 16 -24.91 -5.53 12.61
C LEU A 16 -24.03 -6.71 12.14
N THR A 17 -23.70 -7.64 13.04
CA THR A 17 -22.92 -8.84 12.66
C THR A 17 -23.71 -9.73 11.70
N ALA A 18 -25.02 -9.90 11.92
CA ALA A 18 -25.88 -10.68 11.03
C ALA A 18 -26.02 -10.04 9.64
N LEU A 19 -26.17 -8.71 9.56
CA LEU A 19 -26.20 -7.99 8.29
C LEU A 19 -24.89 -8.12 7.51
N PHE A 20 -23.75 -8.04 8.20
CA PHE A 20 -22.44 -8.21 7.59
C PHE A 20 -22.25 -9.62 7.02
N LEU A 21 -22.67 -10.65 7.75
CA LEU A 21 -22.63 -12.04 7.30
C LEU A 21 -23.57 -12.30 6.11
N ILE A 22 -24.75 -11.69 6.08
CA ILE A 22 -25.68 -11.81 4.95
C ILE A 22 -25.10 -11.14 3.70
N MET A 23 -24.46 -9.97 3.84
CA MET A 23 -23.80 -9.32 2.70
C MET A 23 -22.65 -10.18 2.13
N LEU A 24 -21.87 -10.84 2.98
CA LEU A 24 -20.81 -11.76 2.53
C LEU A 24 -21.37 -12.98 1.79
N LEU A 25 -22.53 -13.49 2.19
CA LEU A 25 -23.19 -14.62 1.52
C LEU A 25 -23.81 -14.23 0.16
N LEU A 26 -24.22 -12.97 -0.02
CA LEU A 26 -24.76 -12.48 -1.30
C LEU A 26 -23.68 -12.24 -2.36
N VAL A 27 -22.43 -11.99 -1.96
CA VAL A 27 -21.29 -11.85 -2.88
C VAL A 27 -20.78 -13.21 -3.36
N SER A 28 -21.10 -14.31 -2.67
CA SER A 28 -20.62 -15.66 -2.99
C SER A 28 -21.59 -16.50 -3.84
N CYS A 29 -22.71 -15.96 -4.31
CA CYS A 29 -23.63 -16.61 -5.24
C CYS A 29 -23.71 -15.82 -6.57
N GLY A 30 -22.59 -15.73 -7.26
CA GLY A 30 -22.47 -15.07 -8.56
C GLY A 30 -21.51 -15.83 -9.48
N GLY A 31 -21.76 -17.12 -9.71
CA GLY A 31 -20.96 -17.91 -10.64
C GLY A 31 -21.68 -19.17 -11.14
N GLY A 32 -21.98 -19.20 -12.44
CA GLY A 32 -22.14 -20.43 -13.23
C GLY A 32 -23.54 -20.73 -13.77
N ALA A 33 -23.89 -20.15 -14.93
CA ALA A 33 -24.84 -20.77 -15.87
C ALA A 33 -24.06 -21.16 -17.15
N PRO A 34 -24.13 -22.41 -17.62
CA PRO A 34 -23.40 -22.84 -18.82
C PRO A 34 -24.17 -22.41 -20.08
N SER A 35 -23.47 -21.76 -21.00
CA SER A 35 -23.97 -21.53 -22.36
C SER A 35 -23.31 -22.55 -23.28
N ASP A 36 -24.12 -23.41 -23.90
CA ASP A 36 -23.65 -24.29 -24.95
C ASP A 36 -24.61 -24.32 -26.16
N LYS A 37 -23.98 -24.22 -27.33
CA LYS A 37 -24.36 -24.67 -28.70
C LYS A 37 -25.13 -23.77 -29.69
N ASP A 38 -24.37 -23.48 -30.77
CA ASP A 38 -24.67 -23.66 -32.22
C ASP A 38 -25.76 -22.77 -32.87
N LYS A 39 -25.63 -22.15 -34.05
CA LYS A 39 -24.83 -22.38 -35.28
C LYS A 39 -24.97 -21.15 -36.24
N PRO A 40 -24.23 -21.09 -37.36
CA PRO A 40 -24.08 -19.90 -38.22
C PRO A 40 -24.92 -19.93 -39.51
N GLY A 41 -25.08 -18.76 -40.13
CA GLY A 41 -25.59 -18.53 -41.49
C GLY A 41 -25.93 -17.04 -41.63
N GLY A 42 -25.70 -16.33 -42.71
CA GLY A 42 -25.27 -16.63 -44.07
C GLY A 42 -25.37 -15.31 -44.84
N GLU A 43 -24.44 -15.11 -45.76
CA GLU A 43 -24.16 -13.91 -46.55
C GLU A 43 -25.26 -13.48 -47.56
N LYS A 44 -25.11 -12.21 -48.01
CA LYS A 44 -25.53 -11.58 -49.30
C LYS A 44 -26.98 -11.06 -49.36
N LYS A 45 -27.29 -9.85 -49.86
CA LYS A 45 -26.78 -9.11 -51.05
C LYS A 45 -27.44 -7.68 -51.12
N PRO A 46 -27.40 -6.94 -52.25
CA PRO A 46 -26.52 -5.82 -52.69
C PRO A 46 -27.18 -4.40 -52.57
N GLU A 47 -26.45 -3.27 -52.46
CA GLU A 47 -25.76 -2.42 -53.47
C GLU A 47 -26.63 -1.34 -54.19
N VAL A 48 -26.01 -0.16 -54.31
CA VAL A 48 -26.13 0.96 -55.29
C VAL A 48 -27.06 2.15 -55.01
N THR A 49 -26.44 3.34 -55.17
CA THR A 49 -26.91 4.64 -55.74
C THR A 49 -27.06 5.75 -54.69
N ALA A 50 -26.07 6.62 -54.46
CA ALA A 50 -25.51 7.72 -55.26
C ALA A 50 -26.27 9.08 -55.14
N GLN A 51 -25.45 10.11 -54.86
CA GLN A 51 -25.58 11.54 -55.14
C GLN A 51 -26.32 12.50 -54.17
N GLN A 52 -25.47 13.28 -53.48
CA GLN A 52 -25.27 14.75 -53.64
C GLN A 52 -26.28 15.73 -52.97
N GLY A 53 -25.75 16.63 -52.12
CA GLY A 53 -26.45 17.86 -51.71
C GLY A 53 -26.08 18.42 -50.33
N GLU A 54 -25.01 19.21 -50.28
CA GLU A 54 -24.71 20.40 -49.46
C GLU A 54 -25.27 20.59 -48.01
N GLN A 55 -24.31 20.67 -47.07
CA GLN A 55 -24.08 21.78 -46.13
C GLN A 55 -24.99 21.96 -44.88
N GLN A 56 -24.47 21.63 -43.69
CA GLN A 56 -24.36 22.54 -42.52
C GLN A 56 -23.72 21.87 -41.28
N ASP A 57 -23.06 22.71 -40.48
CA ASP A 57 -22.22 22.48 -39.30
C ASP A 57 -22.65 21.43 -38.25
N ALA A 58 -21.68 20.65 -37.75
CA ALA A 58 -21.27 20.65 -36.33
C ALA A 58 -20.21 19.55 -36.06
N ASN A 59 -19.03 19.98 -35.61
CA ASN A 59 -17.96 19.15 -35.04
C ASN A 59 -18.35 18.69 -33.62
N PRO A 60 -18.09 17.42 -33.27
CA PRO A 60 -17.34 17.19 -32.04
C PRO A 60 -16.21 16.17 -32.24
N GLU A 61 -14.98 16.67 -32.17
CA GLU A 61 -13.76 15.90 -31.97
C GLU A 61 -13.89 15.09 -30.68
N GLN A 62 -13.91 13.77 -30.83
CA GLN A 62 -13.60 12.83 -29.76
C GLN A 62 -12.12 12.99 -29.39
N GLN A 63 -11.87 13.74 -28.33
CA GLN A 63 -10.62 13.63 -27.59
C GLN A 63 -10.62 12.28 -26.87
N GLN A 64 -10.02 11.28 -27.50
CA GLN A 64 -9.43 10.16 -26.79
C GLN A 64 -8.31 10.72 -25.92
N GLU A 65 -8.56 10.77 -24.60
CA GLU A 65 -7.52 10.95 -23.61
C GLU A 65 -6.53 9.79 -23.74
N LYS A 66 -5.45 10.10 -24.45
CA LYS A 66 -4.20 9.37 -24.43
C LYS A 66 -3.73 9.31 -22.99
N VAL A 67 -3.97 8.17 -22.32
CA VAL A 67 -3.28 7.78 -21.09
C VAL A 67 -1.79 7.82 -21.41
N SER A 68 -1.21 8.96 -21.09
CA SER A 68 0.20 9.23 -21.25
C SER A 68 0.81 8.73 -19.96
N ASN A 69 1.65 7.69 -20.03
CA ASN A 69 2.56 7.35 -18.95
C ASN A 69 3.42 8.59 -18.65
N VAL A 70 2.97 9.43 -17.72
CA VAL A 70 3.75 10.55 -17.23
C VAL A 70 4.74 9.96 -16.23
N SER A 71 5.87 9.48 -16.76
CA SER A 71 7.12 9.37 -16.01
C SER A 71 7.66 10.78 -15.72
N GLY A 72 6.89 11.55 -14.95
CA GLY A 72 7.29 12.85 -14.40
C GLY A 72 7.71 12.67 -12.94
N SER A 73 8.64 13.49 -12.48
CA SER A 73 8.94 13.58 -11.04
C SER A 73 7.63 13.86 -10.26
N PRO A 74 7.44 13.29 -9.07
CA PRO A 74 6.22 13.50 -8.28
C PRO A 74 5.96 14.99 -8.08
N SER A 75 4.71 15.43 -8.31
CA SER A 75 4.34 16.83 -8.18
C SER A 75 4.10 17.24 -6.72
N THR A 76 3.83 16.27 -5.83
CA THR A 76 3.65 16.47 -4.39
C THR A 76 4.38 15.38 -3.58
N PRO A 77 4.68 15.62 -2.29
CA PRO A 77 5.21 14.58 -1.40
C PRO A 77 4.27 13.38 -1.29
N GLY A 78 2.95 13.61 -1.23
CA GLY A 78 1.95 12.53 -1.18
C GLY A 78 2.01 11.61 -2.40
N GLN A 79 2.24 12.15 -3.59
CA GLN A 79 2.43 11.34 -4.80
C GLN A 79 3.76 10.56 -4.77
N SER A 80 4.84 11.18 -4.28
CA SER A 80 6.13 10.49 -4.12
C SER A 80 5.99 9.31 -3.15
N PHE A 81 5.32 9.55 -2.02
CA PHE A 81 5.02 8.52 -1.02
C PHE A 81 4.17 7.40 -1.62
N GLY A 82 3.14 7.74 -2.41
CA GLY A 82 2.31 6.76 -3.11
C GLY A 82 3.13 5.83 -4.01
N ALA A 83 4.02 6.39 -4.84
CA ALA A 83 4.89 5.62 -5.72
C ALA A 83 5.84 4.69 -4.94
N TYR A 84 6.38 5.14 -3.80
CA TYR A 84 7.19 4.29 -2.93
C TYR A 84 6.37 3.15 -2.30
N VAL A 85 5.17 3.45 -1.80
CA VAL A 85 4.29 2.43 -1.19
C VAL A 85 3.85 1.39 -2.20
N GLU A 86 3.59 1.79 -3.45
CA GLU A 86 3.29 0.88 -4.55
C GLU A 86 4.46 -0.07 -4.83
N ALA A 87 5.66 0.47 -5.09
CA ALA A 87 6.86 -0.35 -5.34
C ALA A 87 7.20 -1.29 -4.17
N LYS A 88 7.00 -0.81 -2.93
CA LYS A 88 7.15 -1.63 -1.73
C LYS A 88 6.10 -2.75 -1.66
N GLY A 89 4.84 -2.42 -1.96
CA GLY A 89 3.73 -3.36 -1.94
C GLY A 89 3.94 -4.50 -2.94
N GLU A 90 4.44 -4.20 -4.14
CA GLU A 90 4.81 -5.20 -5.15
C GLU A 90 5.89 -6.15 -4.63
N LEU A 91 7.01 -5.63 -4.12
CA LEU A 91 8.09 -6.44 -3.56
C LEU A 91 7.61 -7.34 -2.41
N ILE A 92 6.86 -6.77 -1.46
CA ILE A 92 6.32 -7.52 -0.31
C ILE A 92 5.37 -8.62 -0.80
N SER A 93 4.52 -8.33 -1.78
CA SER A 93 3.58 -9.32 -2.32
C SER A 93 4.32 -10.49 -2.98
N ILE A 94 5.34 -10.20 -3.80
CA ILE A 94 6.18 -11.21 -4.43
C ILE A 94 6.87 -12.10 -3.39
N LEU A 95 7.51 -11.51 -2.38
CA LEU A 95 8.19 -12.27 -1.33
C LEU A 95 7.22 -13.07 -0.47
N THR A 96 6.04 -12.51 -0.19
CA THR A 96 4.98 -13.19 0.57
C THR A 96 4.50 -14.43 -0.18
N ASP A 97 4.15 -14.30 -1.47
CA ASP A 97 3.72 -15.43 -2.29
C ASP A 97 4.83 -16.48 -2.42
N ALA A 98 6.06 -16.06 -2.70
CA ALA A 98 7.19 -16.97 -2.86
C ALA A 98 7.49 -17.80 -1.60
N LEU A 99 7.38 -17.20 -0.41
CA LEU A 99 7.55 -17.94 0.85
C LEU A 99 6.34 -18.82 1.17
N ALA A 100 5.12 -18.32 0.94
CA ALA A 100 3.88 -19.05 1.22
C ALA A 100 3.70 -20.30 0.34
N THR A 101 4.20 -20.26 -0.90
CA THR A 101 4.06 -21.35 -1.88
C THR A 101 5.24 -22.33 -1.89
N ASN A 102 6.34 -22.02 -1.19
CA ASN A 102 7.50 -22.89 -1.10
C ASN A 102 7.45 -23.78 0.18
N PRO A 103 7.55 -25.12 0.05
CA PRO A 103 7.53 -26.02 1.19
C PRO A 103 8.60 -25.71 2.25
N GLY A 104 8.19 -25.60 3.51
CA GLY A 104 9.06 -25.32 4.64
C GLY A 104 9.40 -23.84 4.83
N THR A 105 8.74 -22.92 4.11
CA THR A 105 8.82 -21.47 4.34
C THR A 105 7.46 -20.80 4.49
N GLU A 106 6.39 -21.58 4.58
CA GLU A 106 5.01 -21.07 4.50
C GLU A 106 4.71 -20.08 5.62
N LEU A 107 5.19 -20.37 6.83
CA LEU A 107 5.02 -19.51 8.00
C LEU A 107 5.99 -18.33 8.03
N ASP A 108 7.10 -18.38 7.29
CA ASP A 108 8.07 -17.28 7.20
C ASP A 108 7.45 -16.05 6.49
N SER A 109 6.44 -16.27 5.63
CA SER A 109 5.64 -15.20 5.01
C SER A 109 4.93 -14.29 6.02
N MET A 110 4.65 -14.78 7.24
CA MET A 110 3.96 -14.01 8.27
C MET A 110 4.80 -12.86 8.82
N SER A 111 6.12 -12.88 8.63
CA SER A 111 7.01 -11.79 9.04
C SER A 111 6.65 -10.45 8.36
N PHE A 112 6.01 -10.48 7.19
CA PHE A 112 5.56 -9.29 6.47
C PHE A 112 4.28 -8.64 7.03
N LEU A 113 3.57 -9.30 7.95
CA LEU A 113 2.33 -8.74 8.51
C LEU A 113 2.58 -7.41 9.25
N GLY A 114 3.71 -7.32 9.97
CA GLY A 114 4.07 -6.11 10.72
C GLY A 114 4.27 -4.89 9.83
N ILE A 115 4.93 -5.06 8.68
CA ILE A 115 5.18 -3.95 7.75
C ILE A 115 3.89 -3.49 7.05
N ALA A 116 2.98 -4.41 6.72
CA ALA A 116 1.67 -4.05 6.17
C ALA A 116 0.82 -3.21 7.15
N MET A 117 0.90 -3.50 8.45
CA MET A 117 0.20 -2.70 9.47
C MET A 117 0.77 -1.28 9.61
N VAL A 118 2.06 -1.08 9.35
CA VAL A 118 2.67 0.26 9.35
C VAL A 118 2.11 1.14 8.24
N ASP A 119 1.81 0.57 7.07
CA ASP A 119 1.31 1.33 5.92
C ASP A 119 -0.04 1.97 6.20
N ILE A 120 -0.89 1.28 6.98
CA ILE A 120 -2.16 1.82 7.46
C ILE A 120 -1.92 3.05 8.35
N ALA A 121 -0.92 3.00 9.23
CA ALA A 121 -0.58 4.12 10.11
C ALA A 121 -0.04 5.34 9.33
N LEU A 122 0.43 5.15 8.10
CA LEU A 122 0.98 6.20 7.24
C LEU A 122 0.07 6.65 6.11
N VAL A 123 -1.17 6.16 6.03
CA VAL A 123 -2.20 6.68 5.13
C VAL A 123 -2.27 8.22 5.11
N PRO A 124 -2.15 8.96 6.24
CA PRO A 124 -2.19 10.42 6.20
C PRO A 124 -1.08 11.05 5.35
N ALA A 125 0.09 10.41 5.21
CA ALA A 125 1.20 10.94 4.41
C ALA A 125 0.84 11.10 2.92
N SER A 126 -0.11 10.31 2.41
CA SER A 126 -0.63 10.45 1.05
C SER A 126 -1.27 11.83 0.78
N SER A 127 -1.67 12.54 1.84
CA SER A 127 -2.28 13.88 1.75
C SER A 127 -1.28 15.02 1.81
N PHE A 128 0.02 14.75 2.00
CA PHE A 128 1.04 15.81 2.04
C PHE A 128 1.14 16.54 0.69
N GLY A 129 1.02 17.87 0.76
CA GLY A 129 0.96 18.77 -0.40
C GLY A 129 -0.42 18.85 -1.07
N LEU A 130 -1.45 18.19 -0.52
CA LEU A 130 -2.83 18.25 -1.05
C LEU A 130 -3.77 19.12 -0.20
N GLY A 131 -3.38 19.45 1.04
CA GLY A 131 -4.12 20.35 1.91
C GLY A 131 -5.19 19.68 2.79
N GLN A 132 -5.89 20.54 3.54
CA GLN A 132 -6.84 20.17 4.59
C GLN A 132 -7.97 19.25 4.11
N ASP A 133 -8.63 19.57 2.99
CA ASP A 133 -9.80 18.82 2.52
C ASP A 133 -9.43 17.41 2.06
N ALA A 134 -8.26 17.25 1.45
CA ALA A 134 -7.73 15.95 1.07
C ALA A 134 -7.40 15.09 2.30
N ALA A 135 -6.71 15.67 3.30
CA ALA A 135 -6.39 14.99 4.54
C ALA A 135 -7.66 14.56 5.31
N ALA A 136 -8.64 15.45 5.41
CA ALA A 136 -9.92 15.15 6.05
C ALA A 136 -10.69 14.04 5.32
N SER A 137 -10.68 14.05 3.98
CA SER A 137 -11.34 13.02 3.17
C SER A 137 -10.66 11.66 3.32
N ALA A 138 -9.33 11.60 3.22
CA ALA A 138 -8.56 10.37 3.36
C ALA A 138 -8.75 9.73 4.75
N LEU A 139 -8.69 10.55 5.79
CA LEU A 139 -8.84 10.09 7.18
C LEU A 139 -10.30 9.84 7.59
N GLY A 140 -11.26 10.48 6.94
CA GLY A 140 -12.69 10.26 7.18
C GLY A 140 -13.12 8.81 6.95
N PHE A 141 -12.50 8.13 5.96
CA PHE A 141 -12.72 6.69 5.72
C PHE A 141 -12.30 5.82 6.92
N LEU A 142 -11.27 6.24 7.67
CA LEU A 142 -10.79 5.58 8.89
C LEU A 142 -11.59 5.98 10.15
N GLY A 143 -12.68 6.74 9.98
CA GLY A 143 -13.49 7.24 11.08
C GLY A 143 -12.79 8.30 11.93
N ALA A 144 -11.76 8.95 11.38
CA ALA A 144 -11.06 10.02 12.06
C ALA A 144 -11.94 11.26 12.21
N LYS A 145 -11.66 12.02 13.27
CA LYS A 145 -12.33 13.29 13.60
C LYS A 145 -11.30 14.36 13.87
N ASP A 146 -11.76 15.61 13.83
CA ASP A 146 -10.95 16.79 14.19
C ASP A 146 -9.62 16.81 13.42
N VAL A 147 -9.68 16.54 12.11
CA VAL A 147 -8.50 16.51 11.27
C VAL A 147 -7.97 17.92 11.12
N GLU A 148 -6.70 18.14 11.46
CA GLU A 148 -5.98 19.40 11.29
C GLU A 148 -4.75 19.16 10.42
N TYR A 149 -4.65 19.88 9.31
CA TYR A 149 -3.54 19.85 8.38
C TYR A 149 -2.75 21.16 8.46
N SER A 150 -1.42 21.06 8.41
CA SER A 150 -0.56 22.21 8.21
C SER A 150 0.68 21.85 7.40
N GLU A 151 1.19 22.83 6.67
CA GLU A 151 2.44 22.71 5.90
C GLU A 151 3.22 24.02 5.94
N SER A 152 4.55 23.92 5.95
CA SER A 152 5.46 25.05 5.88
C SER A 152 6.75 24.63 5.18
N GLY A 153 6.97 25.10 3.95
CA GLY A 153 8.13 24.72 3.15
C GLY A 153 8.14 23.21 2.88
N ASN A 154 9.11 22.51 3.47
CA ASN A 154 9.27 21.06 3.35
C ASN A 154 8.71 20.27 4.54
N GLN A 155 8.05 20.94 5.50
CA GLN A 155 7.50 20.33 6.70
C GLN A 155 5.98 20.22 6.62
N TYR A 156 5.44 19.09 7.08
CA TYR A 156 4.03 18.73 7.05
C TYR A 156 3.59 18.20 8.41
N SER A 157 2.34 18.45 8.78
CA SER A 157 1.74 17.90 10.00
C SER A 157 0.26 17.62 9.79
N ILE A 158 -0.17 16.42 10.20
CA ILE A 158 -1.58 16.04 10.27
C ILE A 158 -1.88 15.56 11.68
N LYS A 159 -2.86 16.18 12.32
CA LYS A 159 -3.39 15.75 13.63
C LYS A 159 -4.82 15.28 13.46
N TYR A 160 -5.21 14.26 14.22
CA TYR A 160 -6.59 13.77 14.22
C TYR A 160 -6.89 12.98 15.50
N ARG A 161 -8.18 12.69 15.72
CA ARG A 161 -8.64 11.73 16.72
C ARG A 161 -9.25 10.51 16.05
N ASN A 162 -9.01 9.33 16.60
CA ASN A 162 -9.75 8.13 16.19
C ASN A 162 -11.16 8.11 16.83
N ALA A 163 -11.96 7.10 16.50
CA ALA A 163 -13.32 6.93 17.04
C ALA A 163 -13.37 6.78 18.58
N GLU A 164 -12.28 6.34 19.20
CA GLU A 164 -12.11 6.18 20.65
C GLU A 164 -11.65 7.47 21.35
N GLY A 165 -11.37 8.52 20.59
CA GLY A 165 -10.91 9.82 21.09
C GLY A 165 -9.40 9.94 21.30
N LYS A 166 -8.63 8.90 20.96
CA LYS A 166 -7.17 8.88 21.03
C LYS A 166 -6.57 9.83 20.02
N GLN A 167 -5.56 10.59 20.42
CA GLN A 167 -4.95 11.61 19.57
C GLN A 167 -3.78 11.02 18.78
N TYR A 168 -3.77 11.31 17.49
CA TYR A 168 -2.68 10.97 16.57
C TYR A 168 -2.11 12.22 15.94
N GLU A 169 -0.81 12.19 15.69
CA GLU A 169 -0.09 13.21 14.95
C GLU A 169 0.90 12.52 14.00
N LEU A 170 0.88 12.90 12.73
CA LEU A 170 1.89 12.53 11.76
C LEU A 170 2.65 13.78 11.34
N LEU A 171 3.95 13.78 11.58
CA LEU A 171 4.88 14.81 11.12
C LEU A 171 5.63 14.28 9.91
N GLY A 172 5.82 15.12 8.88
CA GLY A 172 6.54 14.79 7.67
C GLY A 172 7.59 15.84 7.32
N GLU A 173 8.76 15.41 6.86
CA GLU A 173 9.80 16.25 6.25
C GLU A 173 10.18 15.67 4.88
N TYR A 174 9.99 16.46 3.82
CA TYR A 174 10.20 16.01 2.45
C TYR A 174 11.40 16.69 1.78
N ASP A 175 12.41 15.92 1.39
CA ASP A 175 13.50 16.39 0.53
C ASP A 175 13.15 16.14 -0.94
N LYS A 176 12.73 17.20 -1.62
CA LYS A 176 12.37 17.15 -3.05
C LYS A 176 13.55 16.79 -3.96
N ALA A 177 14.78 17.17 -3.60
CA ALA A 177 15.95 16.90 -4.43
C ALA A 177 16.36 15.43 -4.36
N ALA A 178 16.20 14.82 -3.18
CA ALA A 178 16.46 13.41 -2.94
C ALA A 178 15.27 12.49 -3.23
N ASP A 179 14.08 13.06 -3.45
CA ASP A 179 12.82 12.31 -3.50
C ASP A 179 12.70 11.38 -2.28
N ALA A 180 12.76 12.01 -1.10
CA ALA A 180 12.85 11.34 0.19
C ALA A 180 11.89 11.95 1.20
N LEU A 181 11.23 11.09 1.98
CA LEU A 181 10.30 11.50 3.03
C LEU A 181 10.71 10.85 4.35
N LYS A 182 10.75 11.67 5.40
CA LYS A 182 10.83 11.22 6.79
C LYS A 182 9.51 11.54 7.48
N CYS A 183 8.91 10.54 8.10
CA CYS A 183 7.71 10.67 8.91
C CYS A 183 7.98 10.27 10.36
N ILE A 184 7.36 10.99 11.29
CA ILE A 184 7.30 10.63 12.71
C ILE A 184 5.82 10.57 13.09
N SER A 185 5.35 9.39 13.51
CA SER A 185 4.01 9.22 14.07
C SER A 185 4.07 9.30 15.59
N LYS A 186 3.09 9.98 16.16
CA LYS A 186 2.87 10.07 17.60
C LYS A 186 1.45 9.69 17.94
N MET A 187 1.32 9.04 19.08
CA MET A 187 0.06 8.63 19.67
C MET A 187 0.03 9.15 21.11
N ASP A 188 -0.96 10.00 21.41
CA ASP A 188 -1.06 10.74 22.68
C ASP A 188 0.27 11.46 23.05
N GLY A 189 0.96 11.99 22.05
CA GLY A 189 2.23 12.72 22.20
C GLY A 189 3.48 11.85 22.32
N LYS A 190 3.36 10.53 22.48
CA LYS A 190 4.50 9.59 22.47
C LYS A 190 4.81 9.16 21.04
N GLU A 191 6.09 9.18 20.65
CA GLU A 191 6.53 8.63 19.37
C GLU A 191 6.30 7.12 19.33
N THR A 192 5.71 6.64 18.23
CA THR A 192 5.40 5.22 18.01
C THR A 192 6.04 4.67 16.75
N LEU A 193 6.39 5.55 15.80
CA LEU A 193 6.92 5.18 14.49
C LEU A 193 7.82 6.29 13.94
N ILE A 194 8.98 5.91 13.43
CA ILE A 194 9.79 6.70 12.51
C ILE A 194 9.85 5.95 11.20
N TYR A 195 9.50 6.60 10.10
CA TYR A 195 9.48 6.00 8.77
C TYR A 195 10.27 6.87 7.81
N GLU A 196 11.16 6.27 7.05
CA GLU A 196 11.96 6.98 6.07
C GLU A 196 11.99 6.19 4.77
N TYR A 197 11.85 6.88 3.65
CA TYR A 197 12.29 6.35 2.36
C TYR A 197 13.09 7.39 1.60
N ARG A 198 13.89 6.89 0.66
CA ARG A 198 14.70 7.71 -0.23
C ARG A 198 14.85 7.02 -1.58
N ARG A 199 14.70 7.80 -2.65
CA ARG A 199 15.04 7.33 -3.99
C ARG A 199 16.55 7.17 -4.15
N THR A 200 16.94 6.11 -4.85
CA THR A 200 18.34 5.79 -5.19
C THR A 200 18.49 5.63 -6.70
N SER A 201 19.72 5.36 -7.16
CA SER A 201 19.97 5.09 -8.58
C SER A 201 19.35 3.78 -9.08
N PHE A 202 19.03 2.85 -8.19
CA PHE A 202 18.42 1.56 -8.55
C PHE A 202 16.91 1.48 -8.28
N GLY A 203 16.36 2.39 -7.47
CA GLY A 203 14.95 2.37 -7.09
C GLY A 203 14.76 3.10 -5.77
N TYR A 204 14.43 2.38 -4.71
CA TYR A 204 14.20 2.95 -3.38
C TYR A 204 14.91 2.19 -2.29
N VAL A 205 15.27 2.92 -1.23
CA VAL A 205 15.59 2.35 0.07
C VAL A 205 14.64 2.91 1.11
N GLY A 206 14.29 2.08 2.09
CA GLY A 206 13.41 2.48 3.17
C GLY A 206 13.82 1.88 4.49
N GLN A 207 13.46 2.55 5.56
CA GLN A 207 13.58 2.03 6.91
C GLN A 207 12.40 2.47 7.76
N ILE A 208 11.99 1.59 8.65
CA ILE A 208 10.82 1.76 9.49
C ILE A 208 11.21 1.34 10.90
N TYR A 209 11.15 2.25 11.85
CA TYR A 209 11.40 1.99 13.25
C TYR A 209 10.08 2.11 14.02
N THR A 210 9.62 1.01 14.62
CA THR A 210 8.38 0.96 15.41
C THR A 210 8.69 0.76 16.88
N ILE A 211 7.89 1.36 17.75
CA ILE A 211 7.92 1.16 19.21
C ILE A 211 6.59 0.54 19.63
N GLY A 212 6.63 -0.68 20.14
CA GLY A 212 5.48 -1.39 20.70
C GLY A 212 5.03 -0.81 22.04
N GLU A 213 3.84 -1.22 22.50
CA GLU A 213 3.30 -0.79 23.80
C GLU A 213 4.15 -1.26 24.99
N ASP A 214 4.88 -2.36 24.82
CA ASP A 214 5.83 -2.93 25.78
C ASP A 214 7.24 -2.30 25.69
N ASP A 215 7.37 -1.18 24.96
CA ASP A 215 8.62 -0.51 24.62
C ASP A 215 9.60 -1.38 23.81
N SER A 216 9.15 -2.52 23.26
CA SER A 216 9.96 -3.28 22.31
C SER A 216 10.06 -2.50 21.00
N ALA A 217 11.27 -2.40 20.47
CA ALA A 217 11.50 -1.68 19.23
C ALA A 217 11.94 -2.62 18.11
N HIS A 218 11.38 -2.41 16.93
CA HIS A 218 11.70 -3.16 15.72
C HIS A 218 12.12 -2.21 14.62
N VAL A 219 13.05 -2.66 13.78
CA VAL A 219 13.38 -2.00 12.52
C VAL A 219 13.05 -2.93 11.36
N TYR A 220 12.41 -2.38 10.34
CA TYR A 220 12.27 -2.96 9.02
C TYR A 220 13.14 -2.17 8.06
N GLN A 221 13.90 -2.85 7.21
CA GLN A 221 14.76 -2.22 6.22
C GLN A 221 14.43 -2.77 4.84
N LEU A 222 14.43 -1.91 3.83
CA LEU A 222 14.01 -2.25 2.47
C LEU A 222 14.99 -1.70 1.46
N ALA A 223 15.26 -2.49 0.42
CA ALA A 223 15.89 -2.05 -0.81
C ALA A 223 15.09 -2.63 -1.98
N ILE A 224 14.60 -1.76 -2.87
CA ILE A 224 13.65 -2.09 -3.93
C ILE A 224 14.24 -1.66 -5.28
N ARG A 225 14.24 -2.57 -6.25
CA ARG A 225 14.70 -2.37 -7.64
C ARG A 225 13.71 -3.06 -8.59
N GLY A 226 12.63 -2.36 -8.95
CA GLY A 226 11.52 -2.97 -9.66
C GLY A 226 10.98 -4.16 -8.87
N ASN A 227 10.93 -5.33 -9.49
CA ASN A 227 10.46 -6.57 -8.86
C ASN A 227 11.54 -7.27 -8.00
N ASP A 228 12.80 -6.81 -8.07
CA ASP A 228 13.88 -7.31 -7.22
C ASP A 228 13.96 -6.51 -5.92
N GLY A 229 14.46 -7.13 -4.87
CA GLY A 229 14.71 -6.41 -3.63
C GLY A 229 15.05 -7.27 -2.45
N ALA A 230 15.19 -6.63 -1.30
CA ALA A 230 15.36 -7.27 -0.02
C ALA A 230 14.54 -6.55 1.05
N VAL A 231 14.05 -7.32 2.02
CA VAL A 231 13.38 -6.83 3.23
C VAL A 231 14.03 -7.49 4.43
N GLY A 232 14.41 -6.68 5.41
CA GLY A 232 15.10 -7.10 6.62
C GLY A 232 14.32 -6.72 7.86
N PHE A 233 14.44 -7.53 8.91
CA PHE A 233 13.69 -7.44 10.16
C PHE A 233 14.67 -7.56 11.34
N SER A 234 14.60 -6.64 12.30
CA SER A 234 15.41 -6.75 13.51
C SER A 234 14.76 -6.11 14.71
N LYS A 235 14.84 -6.79 15.85
CA LYS A 235 14.64 -6.16 17.15
C LYS A 235 15.86 -5.30 17.48
N VAL A 236 15.63 -4.06 17.88
CA VAL A 236 16.67 -3.05 18.14
C VAL A 236 16.43 -2.37 19.48
N SER A 237 17.43 -1.65 19.98
CA SER A 237 17.34 -0.86 21.23
C SER A 237 17.20 0.65 21.00
N ALA A 238 17.39 1.11 19.76
CA ALA A 238 17.31 2.51 19.38
C ALA A 238 16.97 2.64 17.88
N ALA A 239 16.52 3.83 17.49
CA ALA A 239 16.27 4.16 16.09
C ALA A 239 17.57 4.06 15.26
N PRO A 240 17.51 3.56 14.02
CA PRO A 240 18.65 3.53 13.12
C PRO A 240 19.07 4.95 12.69
N PRO A 241 20.31 5.14 12.20
CA PRO A 241 20.73 6.37 11.55
C PRO A 241 19.85 6.70 10.33
N ALA A 242 19.71 7.99 10.01
CA ALA A 242 18.93 8.43 8.86
C ALA A 242 19.51 7.91 7.53
N LEU A 243 18.63 7.65 6.55
CA LEU A 243 19.04 7.21 5.22
C LEU A 243 19.87 8.28 4.50
N THR A 244 20.94 7.85 3.83
CA THR A 244 21.88 8.73 3.14
C THR A 244 21.69 8.77 1.63
N GLY A 245 21.04 7.75 1.07
CA GLY A 245 20.93 7.50 -0.37
C GLY A 245 22.14 6.75 -0.96
N LYS A 246 23.09 6.35 -0.12
CA LYS A 246 24.27 5.56 -0.51
C LYS A 246 24.14 4.08 -0.10
N GLU A 247 22.99 3.71 0.46
CA GLU A 247 22.66 2.34 0.79
C GLU A 247 22.66 1.48 -0.48
N THR A 248 23.09 0.22 -0.33
CA THR A 248 23.15 -0.76 -1.42
C THR A 248 21.93 -1.68 -1.39
N MET A 249 21.77 -2.55 -2.39
CA MET A 249 20.74 -3.60 -2.38
C MET A 249 20.85 -4.54 -1.17
N ASP A 250 22.04 -4.66 -0.58
CA ASP A 250 22.28 -5.51 0.59
C ASP A 250 22.01 -4.79 1.92
N PHE A 251 21.60 -3.51 1.90
CA PHE A 251 21.28 -2.74 3.11
C PHE A 251 20.37 -3.51 4.09
N PRO A 252 19.29 -4.19 3.65
CA PRO A 252 18.44 -4.96 4.56
C PRO A 252 19.08 -6.24 5.12
N LYS A 253 20.14 -6.76 4.48
CA LYS A 253 20.79 -8.03 4.88
C LYS A 253 21.65 -7.92 6.14
N GLN A 254 21.82 -6.72 6.68
CA GLN A 254 22.41 -6.51 8.01
C GLN A 254 21.44 -6.90 9.15
N CYS A 255 20.15 -7.07 8.84
CA CYS A 255 19.17 -7.55 9.78
C CYS A 255 19.38 -9.04 10.13
N LYS A 256 18.94 -9.45 11.33
CA LYS A 256 19.00 -10.85 11.78
C LYS A 256 18.15 -11.78 10.93
N GLU A 257 17.00 -11.29 10.49
CA GLU A 257 16.10 -11.95 9.55
C GLU A 257 16.01 -11.07 8.30
N TRP A 258 16.06 -11.68 7.13
CA TRP A 258 15.86 -10.98 5.86
C TRP A 258 15.47 -11.95 4.74
N TYR A 259 14.74 -11.44 3.77
CA TYR A 259 14.36 -12.15 2.56
C TYR A 259 14.65 -11.27 1.36
N ALA A 260 15.20 -11.85 0.30
CA ALA A 260 15.54 -11.15 -0.92
C ALA A 260 15.16 -11.96 -2.15
N ILE A 261 14.80 -11.26 -3.22
CA ILE A 261 14.55 -11.83 -4.53
C ILE A 261 15.37 -11.09 -5.59
N GLU A 262 16.02 -11.86 -6.47
CA GLU A 262 16.69 -11.37 -7.67
C GLU A 262 16.25 -12.22 -8.87
N GLY A 263 15.52 -11.61 -9.79
CA GLY A 263 14.78 -12.31 -10.83
C GLY A 263 13.75 -13.25 -10.20
N ASN A 264 13.97 -14.55 -10.33
CA ASN A 264 13.14 -15.58 -9.72
C ASN A 264 13.84 -16.31 -8.56
N LYS A 265 15.05 -15.90 -8.18
CA LYS A 265 15.78 -16.56 -7.11
C LYS A 265 15.50 -15.87 -5.77
N VAL A 266 14.94 -16.62 -4.83
CA VAL A 266 14.74 -16.17 -3.46
C VAL A 266 15.88 -16.66 -2.59
N THR A 267 16.38 -15.78 -1.72
CA THR A 267 17.37 -16.09 -0.67
C THR A 267 16.98 -15.41 0.62
N GLY A 268 17.41 -15.94 1.77
CA GLY A 268 17.07 -15.31 3.05
C GLY A 268 17.69 -15.98 4.26
N ILE A 269 17.58 -15.29 5.39
CA ILE A 269 17.77 -15.82 6.73
C ILE A 269 16.43 -15.65 7.46
N THR A 270 15.84 -16.76 7.88
CA THR A 270 14.55 -16.77 8.60
C THR A 270 14.71 -16.33 10.05
N SER A 271 13.59 -16.08 10.74
CA SER A 271 13.59 -15.63 12.13
C SER A 271 14.31 -16.58 13.12
N ASP A 272 14.38 -17.88 12.81
CA ASP A 272 15.11 -18.89 13.60
C ASP A 272 16.59 -19.05 13.22
N GLY A 273 17.05 -18.29 12.21
CA GLY A 273 18.42 -18.30 11.72
C GLY A 273 18.71 -19.29 10.61
N ARG A 274 17.71 -20.04 10.11
CA ARG A 274 17.88 -20.92 8.96
C ARG A 274 18.06 -20.12 7.66
N GLU A 275 19.08 -20.49 6.90
CA GLU A 275 19.30 -19.99 5.54
C GLU A 275 18.35 -20.68 4.55
N ILE A 276 17.78 -19.89 3.64
CA ILE A 276 16.92 -20.38 2.55
C ILE A 276 17.46 -19.92 1.20
N SER A 277 17.31 -20.76 0.18
CA SER A 277 17.64 -20.44 -1.21
C SER A 277 16.83 -21.34 -2.14
N PHE A 278 15.95 -20.76 -2.93
CA PHE A 278 15.10 -21.50 -3.87
C PHE A 278 14.73 -20.65 -5.09
N VAL A 279 14.14 -21.30 -6.10
CA VAL A 279 13.61 -20.62 -7.29
C VAL A 279 12.10 -20.51 -7.12
N TYR A 280 11.60 -19.28 -7.20
CA TYR A 280 10.19 -18.95 -7.17
C TYR A 280 9.56 -19.11 -8.56
N THR A 281 8.41 -19.77 -8.61
CA THR A 281 7.55 -19.84 -9.78
C THR A 281 6.20 -19.25 -9.35
N PRO A 282 5.79 -18.10 -9.92
CA PRO A 282 4.51 -17.49 -9.57
C PRO A 282 3.35 -18.45 -9.74
N SER A 283 2.36 -18.37 -8.85
CA SER A 283 1.11 -19.11 -9.00
C SER A 283 0.34 -18.61 -10.23
N GLU A 284 -0.29 -19.52 -10.98
CA GLU A 284 -0.96 -19.21 -12.27
C GLU A 284 -2.10 -18.18 -12.18
N ASP A 285 -2.54 -17.80 -10.97
CA ASP A 285 -3.60 -16.82 -10.73
C ASP A 285 -3.09 -15.36 -10.64
N SER A 286 -1.83 -15.10 -11.01
CA SER A 286 -1.15 -13.79 -10.82
C SER A 286 -1.08 -12.90 -12.07
N GLU A 287 -1.73 -13.25 -13.19
CA GLU A 287 -1.77 -12.44 -14.43
C GLU A 287 -3.08 -11.66 -14.63
#